data_AF-A0A518ASB0-F1
#
_entry.id   AF-A0A518ASB0-F1
#
_cell.length_a   1.000
_cell.length_b   1.000
_cell.length_c   1.000
_cell.angle_alpha   90.00
_cell.angle_beta   90.00
_cell.angle_gamma   90.00
#
_symmetry.space_group_name_H-M   'P 1'
#
loop_
_entity.id
_entity.type
_entity.pdbx_description
1 polymer ?
#
loop_
_entity_poly.entity_id
_entity_poly.type
_entity_poly.pdbx_seq_one_letter_code
_entity_poly.pdbx_strand_id
1 'polypeptide(L)'
;MGLSGAVPKKCSECRHLFEGECTRFIEEVGRFLHLDHGPCGIDGPTAPVEYEDEFVKAKVTVPRKCSRCVHLAVGPIHGFHCTKDATKWGHFHRGLDWGAWRPDHVYLQLPPPKVTTKALSEHAFANDQLAFIKEHRRINPGLSIQEAKTDFAHFRRVIEESER
;
A
#
# COMPACT_ATOMS: atom_id res chain seq x y z
N MET A 1 -24.82 14.90 -16.48
CA MET A 1 -23.53 14.19 -16.56
C MET A 1 -22.97 14.02 -15.15
N GLY A 2 -23.57 13.17 -14.33
CA GLY A 2 -23.25 13.08 -12.90
C GLY A 2 -23.08 11.64 -12.45
N LEU A 3 -22.11 11.44 -11.55
CA LEU A 3 -21.99 10.32 -10.61
C LEU A 3 -21.46 8.97 -11.11
N SER A 4 -21.07 8.81 -12.38
CA SER A 4 -20.35 7.61 -12.84
C SER A 4 -18.99 7.49 -12.14
N GLY A 5 -18.93 6.79 -11.00
CA GLY A 5 -17.73 6.64 -10.17
C GLY A 5 -17.71 7.46 -8.87
N ALA A 6 -18.73 8.26 -8.58
CA ALA A 6 -18.86 8.92 -7.26
C ALA A 6 -19.50 8.00 -6.20
N VAL A 7 -20.23 6.98 -6.66
CA VAL A 7 -20.95 6.02 -5.83
C VAL A 7 -20.79 4.61 -6.39
N PRO A 8 -20.73 3.55 -5.55
CA PRO A 8 -20.64 2.17 -6.00
C PRO A 8 -21.79 1.77 -6.94
N LYS A 9 -21.52 0.90 -7.93
CA LYS A 9 -22.54 0.42 -8.87
C LYS A 9 -23.74 -0.22 -8.17
N LYS A 10 -23.49 -1.03 -7.12
CA LYS A 10 -24.55 -1.60 -6.28
C LYS A 10 -25.50 -0.54 -5.71
N CYS A 11 -25.01 0.67 -5.45
CA CYS A 11 -25.80 1.77 -4.90
C CYS A 11 -26.53 2.55 -6.00
N SER A 12 -25.93 2.70 -7.19
CA SER A 12 -26.57 3.38 -8.32
C SER A 12 -27.77 2.63 -8.90
N GLU A 13 -27.81 1.31 -8.72
CA GLU A 13 -28.89 0.43 -9.21
C GLU A 13 -29.88 0.05 -8.10
N CYS A 14 -29.67 0.54 -6.86
CA CYS A 14 -30.51 0.19 -5.73
C CYS A 14 -31.81 1.00 -5.73
N ARG A 15 -32.97 0.32 -5.62
CA ARG A 15 -34.29 0.96 -5.48
C ARG A 15 -34.42 1.82 -4.22
N HIS A 16 -33.57 1.60 -3.22
CA HIS A 16 -33.54 2.32 -1.95
C HIS A 16 -32.48 3.42 -1.91
N LEU A 17 -31.91 3.81 -3.06
CA LEU A 17 -31.07 4.98 -3.33
C LEU A 17 -30.73 5.85 -2.09
N PHE A 18 -29.77 5.42 -1.27
CA PHE A 18 -29.30 6.11 -0.05
C PHE A 18 -30.28 6.24 1.14
N GLU A 19 -31.48 5.66 1.08
CA GLU A 19 -32.51 5.65 2.15
C GLU A 19 -32.16 4.79 3.38
N GLY A 20 -30.91 4.30 3.49
CA GLY A 20 -30.38 3.75 4.74
C GLY A 20 -30.85 2.34 5.12
N GLU A 21 -31.72 1.70 4.34
CA GLU A 21 -32.19 0.32 4.61
C GLU A 21 -31.29 -0.80 4.04
N CYS A 22 -30.24 -0.42 3.31
CA CYS A 22 -29.26 -1.40 2.87
C CYS A 22 -28.50 -1.86 4.13
N THR A 23 -28.75 -3.10 4.60
CA THR A 23 -28.00 -3.70 5.70
C THR A 23 -26.52 -3.55 5.37
N ARG A 24 -25.86 -2.61 6.04
CA ARG A 24 -24.45 -2.39 5.80
C ARG A 24 -23.79 -3.69 6.23
N PHE A 25 -22.94 -4.26 5.38
CA PHE A 25 -22.22 -5.50 5.69
C PHE A 25 -21.49 -5.41 7.06
N ILE A 26 -21.22 -4.18 7.52
CA ILE A 26 -20.76 -3.80 8.86
C ILE A 26 -21.58 -4.39 10.03
N GLU A 27 -22.87 -4.65 9.84
CA GLU A 27 -23.76 -5.25 10.85
C GLU A 27 -23.60 -6.78 10.89
N GLU A 28 -23.22 -7.41 9.77
CA GLU A 28 -22.84 -8.84 9.73
C GLU A 28 -21.40 -9.08 10.22
N VAL A 29 -20.50 -8.09 10.11
CA VAL A 29 -19.08 -8.23 10.50
C VAL A 29 -18.65 -7.47 11.75
N GLY A 30 -19.60 -7.10 12.62
CA GLY A 30 -19.26 -6.59 13.96
C GLY A 30 -18.58 -5.21 13.98
N ARG A 31 -18.99 -4.29 13.10
CA ARG A 31 -18.57 -2.88 13.10
C ARG A 31 -17.12 -2.56 12.70
N PHE A 32 -16.37 -3.49 12.13
CA PHE A 32 -15.04 -3.19 11.57
C PHE A 32 -15.15 -2.49 10.19
N LEU A 33 -14.63 -1.25 10.10
CA LEU A 33 -14.65 -0.38 8.93
C LEU A 33 -13.44 -0.62 8.01
N HIS A 34 -13.62 -1.41 6.95
CA HIS A 34 -12.79 -1.36 5.72
C HIS A 34 -13.66 -1.28 4.46
N LEU A 35 -14.79 -0.58 4.63
CA LEU A 35 -15.75 -0.07 3.66
C LEU A 35 -16.15 -1.07 2.56
N ASP A 36 -17.08 -1.94 2.96
CA ASP A 36 -18.19 -2.43 2.14
C ASP A 36 -17.86 -3.60 1.17
N HIS A 37 -16.57 -3.95 0.98
CA HIS A 37 -16.13 -5.16 0.25
C HIS A 37 -16.12 -6.46 1.07
N GLY A 38 -16.11 -6.37 2.41
CA GLY A 38 -16.00 -7.52 3.31
C GLY A 38 -14.64 -8.26 3.27
N PRO A 39 -14.46 -9.31 4.10
CA PRO A 39 -13.21 -10.06 4.17
C PRO A 39 -12.92 -10.80 2.85
N CYS A 40 -11.65 -11.15 2.64
CA CYS A 40 -11.30 -11.93 1.47
C CYS A 40 -11.61 -13.38 1.77
N GLY A 41 -12.64 -13.96 1.14
CA GLY A 41 -12.92 -15.40 1.22
C GLY A 41 -11.93 -16.29 0.46
N ILE A 42 -10.71 -15.83 0.22
CA ILE A 42 -9.63 -16.64 -0.35
C ILE A 42 -8.63 -16.89 0.78
N ASP A 43 -8.54 -18.16 1.15
CA ASP A 43 -7.61 -18.63 2.15
C ASP A 43 -6.19 -18.70 1.59
N GLY A 44 -5.22 -18.35 2.44
CA GLY A 44 -3.82 -18.49 2.12
C GLY A 44 -2.93 -17.53 2.89
N PRO A 45 -1.60 -17.69 2.78
CA PRO A 45 -0.66 -16.85 3.52
C PRO A 45 -0.69 -15.40 3.02
N THR A 46 -0.59 -14.45 3.94
CA THR A 46 -0.53 -13.02 3.60
C THR A 46 0.87 -12.43 3.68
N ALA A 47 1.86 -13.26 3.98
CA ALA A 47 3.26 -12.85 4.01
C ALA A 47 3.66 -12.23 2.65
N PRO A 48 4.42 -11.12 2.67
CA PRO A 48 4.86 -10.42 1.48
C PRO A 48 5.70 -11.32 0.59
N VAL A 49 5.45 -11.28 -0.72
CA VAL A 49 6.29 -11.91 -1.74
C VAL A 49 6.55 -10.92 -2.86
N GLU A 50 7.77 -10.97 -3.44
CA GLU A 50 8.04 -10.25 -4.69
C GLU A 50 7.13 -10.82 -5.78
N TYR A 51 6.44 -9.93 -6.48
CA TYR A 51 5.63 -10.23 -7.63
C TYR A 51 6.31 -9.65 -8.86
N GLU A 52 6.50 -10.52 -9.84
CA GLU A 52 7.00 -10.20 -11.17
C GLU A 52 6.16 -10.99 -12.16
N ASP A 53 5.68 -10.32 -13.21
CA ASP A 53 5.10 -10.99 -14.36
C ASP A 53 5.73 -10.45 -15.64
N GLU A 54 5.35 -11.04 -16.77
CA GLU A 54 5.86 -10.69 -18.10
C GLU A 54 5.67 -9.21 -18.48
N PHE A 55 4.79 -8.47 -17.79
CA PHE A 55 4.49 -7.06 -18.03
C PHE A 55 4.95 -6.13 -16.89
N VAL A 56 5.11 -6.64 -15.66
CA VAL A 56 5.53 -5.89 -14.48
C VAL A 56 7.01 -6.16 -14.18
N LYS A 57 7.88 -5.27 -14.69
CA LYS A 57 9.33 -5.30 -14.44
C LYS A 57 9.76 -4.70 -13.09
N ALA A 58 8.84 -4.04 -12.39
CA ALA A 58 9.11 -3.48 -11.07
C ALA A 58 8.89 -4.55 -10.01
N LYS A 59 9.90 -4.80 -9.17
CA LYS A 59 9.78 -5.69 -8.00
C LYS A 59 8.83 -5.07 -6.98
N VAL A 60 7.54 -5.39 -7.08
CA VAL A 60 6.53 -4.95 -6.12
C VAL A 60 6.15 -6.11 -5.23
N THR A 61 5.77 -5.82 -4.00
CA THR A 61 5.38 -6.82 -3.02
C THR A 61 3.86 -6.97 -2.98
N VAL A 62 3.36 -8.20 -3.02
CA VAL A 62 1.94 -8.54 -2.83
C VAL A 62 1.79 -9.62 -1.74
N PRO A 63 0.61 -9.82 -1.14
CA PRO A 63 0.37 -10.96 -0.26
C PRO A 63 0.55 -12.27 -1.03
N ARG A 64 1.20 -13.28 -0.44
CA ARG A 64 1.44 -14.57 -1.11
C ARG A 64 0.17 -15.21 -1.68
N LYS A 65 -0.96 -15.12 -1.00
CA LYS A 65 -2.24 -15.62 -1.51
C LYS A 65 -2.75 -14.88 -2.76
N CYS A 66 -2.36 -13.62 -2.91
CA CYS A 66 -2.74 -12.79 -4.05
C CYS A 66 -1.85 -13.05 -5.27
N SER A 67 -0.60 -13.48 -5.11
CA SER A 67 0.35 -13.61 -6.22
C SER A 67 -0.05 -14.63 -7.29
N ARG A 68 -0.98 -15.55 -6.96
CA ARG A 68 -1.57 -16.52 -7.90
C ARG A 68 -3.08 -16.39 -8.01
N CYS A 69 -3.64 -15.32 -7.46
CA CYS A 69 -5.08 -15.11 -7.44
C CYS A 69 -5.54 -14.57 -8.80
N VAL A 70 -6.55 -15.21 -9.39
CA VAL A 70 -7.17 -14.78 -10.66
C VAL A 70 -7.78 -13.37 -10.61
N HIS A 71 -7.96 -12.82 -9.40
CA HIS A 71 -8.48 -11.48 -9.19
C HIS A 71 -7.40 -10.42 -8.97
N LEU A 72 -6.11 -10.76 -9.02
CA LEU A 72 -5.05 -9.78 -8.94
C LEU A 72 -5.00 -8.99 -10.26
N ALA A 73 -5.00 -7.66 -10.19
CA ALA A 73 -4.82 -6.79 -11.33
C ALA A 73 -3.90 -5.62 -10.98
N VAL A 74 -3.35 -4.99 -12.01
CA VAL A 74 -2.53 -3.78 -11.91
C VAL A 74 -3.15 -2.67 -12.76
N GLY A 75 -3.27 -1.48 -12.19
CA GLY A 75 -3.75 -0.29 -12.88
C GLY A 75 -2.71 0.83 -12.83
N PRO A 76 -2.66 1.72 -13.83
CA PRO A 76 -1.64 2.77 -13.91
C PRO A 76 -1.72 3.80 -12.77
N ILE A 77 -2.91 4.03 -12.22
CA ILE A 77 -3.14 5.02 -11.14
C ILE A 77 -3.12 4.36 -9.75
N HIS A 78 -3.77 3.19 -9.62
CA HIS A 78 -4.00 2.56 -8.33
C HIS A 78 -2.96 1.49 -7.96
N GLY A 79 -2.06 1.15 -8.89
CA GLY A 79 -1.15 0.03 -8.73
C GLY A 79 -1.93 -1.29 -8.61
N PHE A 80 -1.44 -2.18 -7.75
CA PHE A 80 -2.03 -3.50 -7.53
C PHE A 80 -3.34 -3.43 -6.73
N HIS A 81 -4.36 -4.11 -7.23
CA HIS A 81 -5.69 -4.16 -6.62
C HIS A 81 -6.39 -5.49 -6.92
N CYS A 82 -7.51 -5.73 -6.24
CA CYS A 82 -8.32 -6.94 -6.38
C CYS A 82 -9.60 -6.66 -7.17
N THR A 83 -9.88 -7.48 -8.18
CA THR A 83 -11.03 -7.36 -9.09
C THR A 83 -12.21 -8.26 -8.73
N LYS A 84 -12.13 -9.01 -7.61
CA LYS A 84 -13.15 -9.99 -7.19
C LYS A 84 -14.58 -9.45 -7.22
N ASP A 85 -14.76 -8.19 -6.82
CA ASP A 85 -16.06 -7.54 -6.75
C ASP A 85 -16.23 -6.39 -7.77
N ALA A 86 -15.41 -6.34 -8.84
CA ALA A 86 -15.44 -5.27 -9.83
C ALA A 86 -16.83 -5.08 -10.46
N THR A 87 -17.61 -6.15 -10.63
CA THR A 87 -18.99 -6.07 -11.15
C THR A 87 -19.97 -5.38 -10.21
N LYS A 88 -19.73 -5.42 -8.90
CA LYS A 88 -20.56 -4.79 -7.86
C LYS A 88 -20.13 -3.34 -7.58
N TRP A 89 -18.83 -3.06 -7.69
CA TRP A 89 -18.23 -1.81 -7.24
C TRP A 89 -17.76 -0.89 -8.37
N GLY A 90 -17.63 -1.41 -9.60
CA GLY A 90 -17.12 -0.65 -10.74
C GLY A 90 -15.71 -0.15 -10.47
N HIS A 91 -15.54 1.17 -10.45
CA HIS A 91 -14.26 1.86 -10.26
C HIS A 91 -13.76 1.87 -8.81
N PHE A 92 -14.60 1.46 -7.84
CA PHE A 92 -14.19 1.34 -6.44
C PHE A 92 -13.50 -0.01 -6.23
N HIS A 93 -12.21 -0.07 -6.56
CA HIS A 93 -11.44 -1.30 -6.48
C HIS A 93 -11.15 -1.70 -5.02
N ARG A 94 -11.14 -3.01 -4.80
CA ARG A 94 -10.76 -3.60 -3.51
C ARG A 94 -9.25 -3.59 -3.36
N GLY A 95 -8.73 -3.18 -2.21
CA GLY A 95 -7.30 -3.33 -1.88
C GLY A 95 -6.89 -4.81 -1.75
N LEU A 96 -5.58 -5.08 -1.77
CA LEU A 96 -5.06 -6.42 -1.48
C LEU A 96 -5.28 -6.77 -0.01
N ASP A 97 -5.60 -8.04 0.26
CA ASP A 97 -5.81 -8.51 1.63
C ASP A 97 -4.49 -8.99 2.26
N TRP A 98 -3.92 -8.11 3.08
CA TRP A 98 -2.70 -8.34 3.85
C TRP A 98 -2.96 -9.07 5.18
N GLY A 99 -4.21 -9.33 5.54
CA GLY A 99 -4.57 -9.96 6.82
C GLY A 99 -3.98 -9.21 8.02
N ALA A 100 -3.27 -9.93 8.89
CA ALA A 100 -2.57 -9.36 10.03
C ALA A 100 -1.13 -8.90 9.72
N TRP A 101 -0.69 -8.98 8.45
CA TRP A 101 0.64 -8.52 8.08
C TRP A 101 0.72 -7.00 8.22
N ARG A 102 1.84 -6.55 8.79
CA ARG A 102 2.23 -5.15 8.90
C ARG A 102 3.73 -5.06 8.61
N PRO A 103 4.20 -3.99 7.98
CA PRO A 103 5.63 -3.79 7.82
C PRO A 103 6.29 -3.61 9.19
N ASP A 104 7.51 -4.12 9.36
CA ASP A 104 8.28 -3.94 10.60
C ASP A 104 8.60 -2.46 10.85
N HIS A 105 8.73 -1.69 9.76
CA HIS A 105 9.13 -0.29 9.77
C HIS A 105 8.30 0.54 8.80
N VAL A 106 8.02 1.79 9.15
CA VAL A 106 7.41 2.75 8.22
C VAL A 106 8.39 3.12 7.10
N TYR A 107 7.86 3.38 5.90
CA TYR A 107 8.68 3.88 4.81
C TYR A 107 9.00 5.35 5.03
N LEU A 108 10.29 5.72 5.05
CA LEU A 108 10.73 7.10 5.16
C LEU A 108 11.07 7.63 3.76
N GLN A 109 10.85 8.93 3.55
CA GLN A 109 11.13 9.59 2.28
C GLN A 109 11.90 10.89 2.52
N LEU A 110 12.99 11.07 1.78
CA LEU A 110 13.74 12.31 1.71
C LEU A 110 12.97 13.36 0.89
N PRO A 111 13.15 14.66 1.20
CA PRO A 111 12.52 15.71 0.42
C PRO A 111 13.00 15.69 -1.03
N PRO A 112 12.10 15.91 -2.01
CA PRO A 112 12.50 16.11 -3.41
C PRO A 112 13.58 17.20 -3.54
N PRO A 113 14.56 17.06 -4.45
CA PRO A 113 14.65 16.05 -5.52
C PRO A 113 15.35 14.74 -5.11
N LYS A 114 15.66 14.53 -3.82
CA LYS A 114 16.44 13.38 -3.37
C LYS A 114 15.63 12.09 -3.52
N VAL A 115 16.22 11.11 -4.18
CA VAL A 115 15.68 9.76 -4.30
C VAL A 115 15.83 9.04 -2.97
N THR A 116 14.83 8.26 -2.58
CA THR A 116 14.87 7.40 -1.40
C THR A 116 14.61 5.96 -1.81
N THR A 117 15.38 5.04 -1.23
CA THR A 117 15.17 3.59 -1.38
C THR A 117 14.75 2.98 -0.04
N LYS A 118 14.15 1.79 -0.08
CA LYS A 118 13.84 1.02 1.13
C LYS A 118 15.09 0.75 1.98
N ALA A 119 16.22 0.45 1.32
CA ALA A 119 17.50 0.21 1.98
C ALA A 119 17.97 1.41 2.85
N LEU A 120 17.73 2.65 2.40
CA LEU A 120 18.03 3.82 3.23
C LEU A 120 17.22 3.85 4.53
N SER A 121 15.92 3.55 4.44
CA SER A 121 15.09 3.46 5.65
C SER A 121 15.60 2.36 6.56
N GLU A 122 15.87 1.16 6.03
CA GLU A 122 16.39 0.02 6.79
C GLU A 122 17.71 0.34 7.50
N HIS A 123 18.66 1.01 6.83
CA HIS A 123 19.90 1.45 7.46
C HIS A 123 19.67 2.48 8.57
N ALA A 124 18.68 3.37 8.44
CA ALA A 124 18.33 4.34 9.49
C ALA A 124 17.68 3.66 10.71
N PHE A 125 16.79 2.69 10.52
CA PHE A 125 16.21 1.88 11.59
C PHE A 125 17.29 1.05 12.31
N ALA A 126 18.23 0.46 11.56
CA ALA A 126 19.37 -0.28 12.11
C ALA A 126 20.45 0.61 12.75
N ASN A 127 20.31 1.94 12.68
CA ASN A 127 21.31 2.92 13.10
C ASN A 127 22.70 2.72 12.45
N ASP A 128 22.74 2.19 11.22
CA ASP A 128 23.95 1.98 10.43
C ASP A 128 24.22 3.20 9.53
N GLN A 129 24.84 4.21 10.10
CA GLN A 129 25.17 5.45 9.40
C GLN A 129 26.11 5.23 8.20
N LEU A 130 27.02 4.26 8.29
CA LEU A 130 28.00 4.02 7.23
C LEU A 130 27.33 3.42 5.99
N ALA A 131 26.48 2.39 6.19
CA ALA A 131 25.71 1.80 5.10
C ALA A 131 24.72 2.81 4.51
N PHE A 132 24.07 3.62 5.35
CA PHE A 132 23.21 4.72 4.90
C PHE A 132 23.95 5.68 3.96
N ILE A 133 25.12 6.19 4.37
CA ILE A 133 25.88 7.16 3.55
C ILE A 133 26.31 6.54 2.21
N LYS A 134 26.71 5.26 2.21
CA LYS A 134 27.09 4.54 1.00
C LYS A 134 25.92 4.44 0.02
N GLU A 135 24.77 3.97 0.49
CA GLU A 135 23.56 3.85 -0.32
C GLU A 135 23.08 5.22 -0.79
N HIS A 136 23.04 6.21 0.09
CA HIS A 136 22.56 7.56 -0.19
C HIS A 136 23.32 8.21 -1.35
N ARG A 137 24.66 8.13 -1.31
CA ARG A 137 25.51 8.69 -2.36
C ARG A 137 25.49 7.86 -3.65
N ARG A 138 25.18 6.56 -3.57
CA ARG A 138 24.99 5.70 -4.74
C ARG A 138 23.74 6.11 -5.53
N ILE A 139 22.64 6.40 -4.85
CA ILE A 139 21.36 6.73 -5.50
C ILE A 139 21.19 8.23 -5.78
N ASN A 140 21.85 9.10 -5.02
CA ASN A 140 21.85 10.55 -5.21
C ASN A 140 23.27 11.04 -5.57
N PRO A 141 23.72 10.83 -6.82
CA PRO A 141 25.05 11.22 -7.24
C PRO A 141 25.24 12.73 -7.14
N GLY A 142 26.42 13.16 -6.68
CA GLY A 142 26.76 14.58 -6.50
C GLY A 142 26.50 15.13 -5.10
N LEU A 143 25.75 14.42 -4.24
CA LEU A 143 25.56 14.84 -2.85
C LEU A 143 26.81 14.56 -1.98
N SER A 144 27.08 15.49 -1.08
CA SER A 144 28.21 15.44 -0.15
C SER A 144 27.99 14.43 0.98
N ILE A 145 29.08 14.03 1.63
CA ILE A 145 29.01 13.22 2.86
C ILE A 145 28.27 13.97 3.95
N GLN A 146 28.44 15.29 4.05
CA GLN A 146 27.79 16.10 5.07
C GLN A 146 26.28 16.12 4.89
N GLU A 147 25.78 16.24 3.67
CA GLU A 147 24.35 16.13 3.37
C GLU A 147 23.81 14.75 3.74
N ALA A 148 24.51 13.68 3.38
CA ALA A 148 24.11 12.32 3.74
C ALA A 148 24.02 12.12 5.27
N LYS A 149 24.93 12.75 6.05
CA LYS A 149 24.87 12.73 7.52
C LYS A 149 23.66 13.51 8.06
N THR A 150 23.36 14.67 7.48
CA THR A 150 22.18 15.46 7.85
C THR A 150 20.89 14.70 7.56
N ASP A 151 20.81 14.06 6.40
CA ASP A 151 19.64 13.27 6.00
C ASP A 151 19.46 12.03 6.90
N PHE A 152 20.56 11.37 7.29
CA PHE A 152 20.53 10.29 8.27
C PHE A 152 19.99 10.77 9.63
N ALA A 153 20.49 11.89 10.14
CA ALA A 153 20.02 12.48 11.39
C ALA A 153 18.53 12.87 11.32
N HIS A 154 18.08 13.36 10.16
CA HIS A 154 16.66 13.63 9.92
C HIS A 154 15.81 12.36 10.05
N PHE A 155 16.21 11.25 9.39
CA PHE A 155 15.51 9.97 9.50
C PHE A 155 15.49 9.45 10.93
N ARG A 156 16.64 9.48 11.64
CA ARG A 156 16.74 9.07 13.04
C ARG A 156 15.76 9.81 13.93
N ARG A 157 15.67 11.13 13.78
CA ARG A 157 14.73 11.96 14.54
C ARG A 157 13.28 11.59 14.26
N VAL A 158 12.90 11.39 13.00
CA VAL A 158 11.52 10.98 12.64
C VAL A 158 11.18 9.61 13.23
N ILE A 159 12.12 8.67 13.21
CA ILE A 159 11.95 7.33 13.83
C ILE A 159 11.71 7.48 15.34
N GLU A 160 12.59 8.19 16.04
CA GLU A 160 12.52 8.40 17.49
C GLU A 160 11.24 9.14 17.91
N GLU A 161 10.74 10.06 17.09
CA GLU A 161 9.46 10.74 17.31
C GLU A 161 8.25 9.83 17.12
N SER A 162 8.35 8.82 16.23
CA SER A 162 7.26 7.88 15.94
C SER A 162 7.14 6.72 16.93
N GLU A 163 8.20 6.44 17.69
CA GLU A 163 8.26 5.37 18.70
C GLU A 163 7.87 5.83 20.11
N ARG A 164 7.63 7.14 20.29
CA ARG A 164 7.26 7.77 21.56
C ARG A 164 5.74 7.99 21.65
#